data_AF-A0A2W5XYD0-F1
#
_entry.id   AF-A0A2W5XYD0-F1
#
_cell.length_a   1.000
_cell.length_b   1.000
_cell.length_c   1.000
_cell.angle_alpha   90.00
_cell.angle_beta   90.00
_cell.angle_gamma   90.00
#
_symmetry.space_group_name_H-M   'P 1'
#
loop_
_entity.id
_entity.type
_entity.pdbx_description
1 polymer ?
#
loop_
_entity_poly.entity_id
_entity_poly.type
_entity_poly.pdbx_seq_one_letter_code
_entity_poly.pdbx_strand_id
1 'polypeptide(L)'
;MALYAAVLAQACNLGPTRMAEVSDLSYRQLAWATEWFLREETLNAASAEIVNHHHRRWLAQAWGGGTLSSSDGQRFPVAVKSANAASLPRYFGQGRAHHRLHSRLRPAHGLRHQG
;
A
#
# COMPACT_ATOMS: atom_id res chain seq x y z
N MET A 1 -9.58 17.60 19.56
CA MET A 1 -8.70 17.90 18.40
C MET A 1 -7.28 17.35 18.57
N ALA A 2 -6.71 17.29 19.78
CA ALA A 2 -5.35 16.77 20.00
C ALA A 2 -5.12 15.32 19.52
N LEU A 3 -6.11 14.42 19.69
CA LEU A 3 -5.98 13.02 19.24
C LEU A 3 -5.83 12.91 17.71
N TYR A 4 -6.63 13.65 16.94
CA TYR A 4 -6.56 13.61 15.48
C TYR A 4 -5.19 14.08 14.97
N ALA A 5 -4.69 15.19 15.53
CA ALA A 5 -3.36 15.68 15.22
C ALA A 5 -2.26 14.69 15.65
N ALA A 6 -2.41 13.99 16.78
CA ALA A 6 -1.47 12.96 17.21
C ALA A 6 -1.44 11.76 16.24
N VAL A 7 -2.60 11.30 15.75
CA VAL A 7 -2.69 10.25 14.71
C VAL A 7 -1.98 10.69 13.44
N LEU A 8 -2.25 11.91 12.97
CA LEU A 8 -1.58 12.47 11.79
C LEU A 8 -0.06 12.60 11.98
N ALA A 9 0.37 12.99 13.19
CA ALA A 9 1.79 13.12 13.51
C ALA A 9 2.53 11.78 13.38
N GLN A 10 1.91 10.67 13.82
CA GLN A 10 2.46 9.33 13.61
C GLN A 10 2.39 8.90 12.14
N ALA A 11 1.23 9.07 11.49
CA ALA A 11 1.01 8.65 10.09
C ALA A 11 1.96 9.35 9.10
N CYS A 12 2.32 10.61 9.37
CA CYS A 12 3.24 11.39 8.54
C CYS A 12 4.69 11.38 9.04
N ASN A 13 5.04 10.58 10.05
CA ASN A 13 6.38 10.54 10.66
C ASN A 13 6.91 11.90 11.14
N LEU A 14 6.03 12.78 11.62
CA LEU A 14 6.39 14.11 12.13
C LEU A 14 6.71 14.08 13.63
N GLY A 15 6.01 13.23 14.39
CA GLY A 15 6.08 13.22 15.86
C GLY A 15 5.43 14.46 16.52
N PRO A 16 5.27 14.45 17.86
CA PRO A 16 4.53 15.47 18.59
C PRO A 16 5.20 16.85 18.59
N THR A 17 6.53 16.93 18.55
CA THR A 17 7.26 18.21 18.52
C THR A 17 7.00 18.97 17.24
N ARG A 18 7.24 18.33 16.08
CA ARG A 18 7.02 18.99 14.79
C ARG A 18 5.55 19.27 14.51
N MET A 19 4.64 18.41 14.99
CA MET A 19 3.21 18.67 14.88
C MET A 19 2.77 19.89 15.71
N ALA A 20 3.40 20.13 16.87
CA ALA A 20 3.12 21.33 17.68
C ALA A 20 3.60 22.63 17.00
N GLU A 21 4.66 22.57 16.19
CA GLU A 21 5.18 23.74 15.46
C GLU A 21 4.28 24.16 14.29
N VAL A 22 3.53 23.22 13.71
CA VAL A 22 2.71 23.44 12.51
C VAL A 22 1.21 23.47 12.78
N SER A 23 0.79 23.39 14.04
CA SER A 23 -0.61 23.42 14.46
C SER A 23 -0.82 24.30 15.69
N ASP A 24 -2.07 24.67 15.97
CA ASP A 24 -2.42 25.45 17.16
C ASP A 24 -2.48 24.62 18.46
N LEU A 25 -1.75 23.49 18.52
CA LEU A 25 -1.75 22.57 19.65
C LEU A 25 -0.39 22.57 20.34
N SER A 26 -0.41 22.59 21.68
CA SER A 26 0.82 22.47 22.45
C SER A 26 1.39 21.05 22.36
N TYR A 27 2.72 20.95 22.45
CA TYR A 27 3.42 19.67 22.60
C TYR A 27 2.80 18.80 23.71
N ARG A 28 2.47 19.40 24.87
CA ARG A 28 1.90 18.68 26.01
C ARG A 28 0.56 18.02 25.67
N GLN A 29 -0.30 18.69 24.89
CA GLN A 29 -1.58 18.12 24.46
C GLN A 29 -1.37 16.93 23.50
N LEU A 30 -0.40 17.04 22.59
CA LEU A 30 -0.08 15.98 21.63
C LEU A 30 0.59 14.78 22.30
N ALA A 31 1.53 15.02 23.22
CA ALA A 31 2.19 13.98 24.02
C ALA A 31 1.17 13.23 24.88
N TRP A 32 0.28 13.95 25.57
CA TRP A 32 -0.79 13.35 26.36
C TRP A 32 -1.74 12.51 25.50
N ALA A 33 -2.15 13.02 24.34
CA ALA A 33 -3.02 12.26 23.44
C ALA A 33 -2.33 11.00 22.88
N THR A 34 -1.04 11.10 22.57
CA THR A 34 -0.24 9.97 22.08
C THR A 34 -0.14 8.89 23.15
N GLU A 35 0.25 9.26 24.37
CA GLU A 35 0.43 8.32 25.49
C GLU A 35 -0.86 7.58 25.87
N TRP A 36 -1.98 8.31 25.95
CA TRP A 36 -3.21 7.76 26.51
C TRP A 36 -4.11 7.07 25.48
N PHE A 37 -3.98 7.37 24.19
CA PHE A 37 -4.87 6.83 23.15
C PHE A 37 -4.18 6.05 22.04
N LEU A 38 -2.90 6.32 21.74
CA LEU A 38 -2.19 5.67 20.64
C LEU A 38 -1.31 4.53 21.17
N ARG A 39 -1.98 3.48 21.62
CA ARG A 39 -1.37 2.22 22.08
C ARG A 39 -1.57 1.14 21.04
N GLU A 40 -0.75 0.10 21.08
CA GLU A 40 -0.83 -0.99 20.11
C GLU A 40 -2.22 -1.64 20.10
N GLU A 41 -2.81 -1.87 21.27
CA GLU A 41 -4.10 -2.52 21.42
C GLU A 41 -5.24 -1.67 20.82
N THR A 42 -5.19 -0.35 21.03
CA THR A 42 -6.21 0.57 20.51
C THR A 42 -6.07 0.77 19.01
N LEU A 43 -4.84 0.85 18.49
CA LEU A 43 -4.56 0.95 17.06
C LEU A 43 -4.97 -0.33 16.32
N ASN A 44 -4.70 -1.50 16.89
CA ASN A 44 -5.10 -2.79 16.32
C ASN A 44 -6.62 -2.93 16.27
N ALA A 45 -7.31 -2.59 17.36
CA ALA A 45 -8.77 -2.60 17.41
C ALA A 45 -9.40 -1.64 16.39
N ALA A 46 -8.91 -0.40 16.31
CA ALA A 46 -9.39 0.59 15.36
C ALA A 46 -9.12 0.18 13.90
N SER A 47 -7.94 -0.38 13.63
CA SER A 47 -7.58 -0.89 12.29
C SER A 47 -8.49 -2.04 11.88
N ALA A 48 -8.77 -2.99 12.78
CA ALA A 48 -9.70 -4.08 12.52
C ALA A 48 -11.11 -3.58 12.21
N GLU A 49 -11.59 -2.56 12.94
CA GLU A 49 -12.89 -1.95 12.67
C GLU A 49 -12.98 -1.35 11.27
N ILE A 50 -11.96 -0.58 10.86
CA ILE A 50 -11.85 0.03 9.53
C ILE A 50 -11.82 -1.07 8.46
N VAL A 51 -10.97 -2.08 8.61
CA VAL A 51 -10.85 -3.21 7.67
C VAL A 51 -12.18 -3.95 7.53
N ASN A 52 -12.83 -4.30 8.64
CA ASN A 52 -14.13 -4.97 8.65
C ASN A 52 -15.24 -4.11 8.03
N HIS A 53 -15.17 -2.80 8.19
CA HIS A 53 -16.07 -1.88 7.51
C HIS A 53 -15.86 -1.89 5.99
N HIS A 54 -14.62 -1.83 5.53
CA HIS A 54 -14.29 -1.90 4.10
C HIS A 54 -14.72 -3.23 3.46
N HIS A 55 -14.52 -4.36 4.14
CA HIS A 55 -14.95 -5.68 3.64
C HIS A 55 -16.45 -5.78 3.37
N ARG A 56 -17.28 -4.99 4.06
CA ARG A 56 -18.74 -4.97 3.85
C ARG A 56 -19.17 -4.13 2.64
N ARG A 57 -18.27 -3.38 2.01
CA ARG A 57 -18.59 -2.54 0.84
C ARG A 57 -18.58 -3.36 -0.45
N TRP A 58 -19.49 -3.03 -1.37
CA TRP A 58 -19.66 -3.74 -2.64
C TRP A 58 -18.36 -3.82 -3.47
N LEU A 59 -17.52 -2.78 -3.41
CA LEU A 59 -16.27 -2.74 -4.16
C LEU A 59 -15.27 -3.79 -3.64
N ALA A 60 -15.21 -3.99 -2.32
CA ALA A 60 -14.36 -5.03 -1.74
C ALA A 60 -14.82 -6.43 -2.17
N GLN A 61 -16.14 -6.66 -2.25
CA GLN A 61 -16.69 -7.91 -2.76
C GLN A 61 -16.37 -8.12 -4.24
N ALA A 62 -16.42 -7.07 -5.06
CA ALA A 62 -16.10 -7.13 -6.48
C ALA A 62 -14.63 -7.50 -6.76
N TRP A 63 -13.71 -7.11 -5.87
CA TRP A 63 -12.29 -7.50 -5.96
C TRP A 63 -11.99 -8.91 -5.39
N GLY A 64 -12.96 -9.56 -4.77
CA GLY A 64 -12.84 -10.93 -4.26
C GLY A 64 -12.58 -11.03 -2.75
N GLY A 65 -12.57 -12.25 -2.22
CA GLY A 65 -12.55 -12.53 -0.78
C GLY A 65 -11.22 -12.29 -0.06
N GLY A 66 -10.24 -11.64 -0.69
CA GLY A 66 -8.93 -11.37 -0.07
C GLY A 66 -7.98 -12.57 0.06
N THR A 67 -8.32 -13.71 -0.54
CA THR A 67 -7.46 -14.92 -0.58
C THR A 67 -6.29 -14.81 -1.55
N LEU A 68 -6.31 -13.83 -2.47
CA LEU A 68 -5.23 -13.56 -3.40
C LEU A 68 -4.78 -12.11 -3.23
N SER A 69 -3.48 -11.93 -3.00
CA SER A 69 -2.84 -10.62 -2.94
C SER A 69 -1.90 -10.46 -4.13
N SER A 70 -2.10 -9.40 -4.93
CA SER A 70 -1.14 -8.98 -5.95
C SER A 70 -0.28 -7.88 -5.34
N SER A 71 0.73 -8.27 -4.56
CA SER A 71 1.74 -7.32 -4.09
C SER A 71 2.75 -7.08 -5.21
N ASP A 72 3.05 -5.80 -5.44
CA ASP A 72 3.81 -5.31 -6.59
C ASP A 72 5.19 -5.97 -6.67
N GLY A 73 5.30 -7.01 -7.51
CA GLY A 73 6.45 -7.89 -7.54
C GLY A 73 6.25 -9.25 -8.20
N GLN A 74 5.11 -9.51 -8.83
CA GLN A 74 4.88 -10.78 -9.50
C GLN A 74 5.81 -10.89 -10.72
N ARG A 75 6.81 -11.76 -10.58
CA ARG A 75 7.83 -12.05 -11.59
C ARG A 75 7.47 -13.38 -12.24
N PHE A 76 7.30 -13.37 -13.55
CA PHE A 76 7.04 -14.59 -14.30
C PHE A 76 8.31 -15.04 -15.03
N PRO A 77 8.64 -16.35 -15.02
CA PRO A 77 9.74 -16.87 -15.82
C PRO A 77 9.40 -16.71 -17.30
N VAL A 78 10.37 -16.24 -18.10
CA VAL A 78 10.20 -16.12 -19.56
C VAL A 78 11.22 -17.03 -20.25
N ALA A 79 10.75 -17.85 -21.19
CA ALA A 79 11.60 -18.76 -21.95
C ALA A 79 12.51 -18.04 -22.96
N VAL A 80 12.14 -16.83 -23.37
CA VAL A 80 12.82 -16.03 -24.39
C VAL A 80 13.42 -14.77 -23.76
N LYS A 81 14.68 -14.45 -24.11
CA LYS A 81 15.30 -13.17 -23.75
C LYS A 81 14.57 -12.04 -24.49
N SER A 82 13.78 -11.24 -23.79
CA SER A 82 13.14 -10.04 -24.35
C SER A 82 13.77 -8.77 -23.80
N ALA A 83 13.57 -7.63 -24.47
CA ALA A 83 14.19 -6.35 -24.11
C ALA A 83 13.90 -5.89 -22.67
N ASN A 84 12.79 -6.36 -22.08
CA ASN A 84 12.37 -6.04 -20.71
C ASN A 84 12.58 -7.20 -19.72
N ALA A 85 13.23 -8.29 -20.14
CA ALA A 85 13.51 -9.43 -19.29
C ALA A 85 14.86 -9.23 -18.58
N ALA A 86 14.85 -9.23 -17.25
CA ALA A 86 16.06 -9.19 -16.45
C ALA A 86 16.42 -10.59 -15.95
N SER A 87 17.70 -10.84 -15.66
CA SER A 87 18.12 -12.06 -14.97
C SER A 87 17.97 -11.85 -13.46
N LEU A 88 17.34 -12.80 -12.75
CA LEU A 88 17.30 -12.80 -11.29
C LEU A 88 17.59 -14.20 -10.76
N PRO A 89 18.89 -14.57 -10.69
CA PRO A 89 19.33 -15.91 -10.35
C PRO A 89 18.82 -16.40 -9.00
N ARG A 90 18.64 -15.49 -8.04
CA ARG A 90 18.15 -15.77 -6.68
C ARG A 90 16.76 -16.43 -6.64
N TYR A 91 15.91 -16.21 -7.65
CA TYR A 91 14.54 -16.73 -7.66
C TYR A 91 14.26 -17.72 -8.79
N PHE A 92 15.02 -17.67 -9.89
CA PHE A 92 14.75 -18.50 -11.09
C PHE A 92 15.93 -19.38 -11.53
N GLY A 93 17.07 -19.33 -10.85
CA GLY A 93 18.29 -20.04 -11.25
C GLY A 93 19.10 -19.30 -12.32
N GLN A 94 20.40 -19.62 -12.40
CA GLN A 94 21.32 -19.00 -13.37
C GLN A 94 20.85 -19.25 -14.81
N GLY A 95 20.81 -18.18 -15.61
CA GLY A 95 20.45 -18.24 -17.04
C GLY A 95 18.96 -18.10 -17.35
N ARG A 96 18.07 -18.04 -16.34
CA ARG A 96 16.63 -17.83 -16.56
C ARG A 96 16.24 -16.37 -16.41
N ALA A 97 15.61 -15.83 -17.45
CA ALA A 97 15.11 -14.46 -17.46
C ALA A 97 13.70 -14.41 -16.86
N HIS A 98 13.37 -13.29 -16.24
CA HIS A 98 12.05 -13.04 -15.69
C HIS A 98 11.57 -11.65 -16.12
N HIS A 99 10.26 -11.53 -16.31
CA HIS A 99 9.63 -10.26 -16.64
C HIS A 99 8.89 -9.74 -15.41
N ARG A 100 9.14 -8.47 -15.07
CA ARG A 100 8.34 -7.74 -14.09
C ARG A 100 7.16 -7.14 -14.85
N LEU A 101 5.96 -7.62 -14.57
CA LEU A 101 4.73 -7.03 -15.12
C LEU A 101 4.47 -5.70 -14.39
N HIS A 102 4.78 -4.59 -15.03
CA HIS A 102 4.16 -3.31 -14.66
C HIS A 102 2.79 -3.27 -15.31
N SER A 103 1.72 -3.19 -14.52
CA SER A 103 0.34 -3.03 -15.00
C SER A 103 0.13 -1.64 -15.61
N ARG A 104 0.71 -1.37 -16.78
CA ARG A 104 0.21 -0.33 -17.68
C ARG A 104 -0.84 -0.96 -18.58
N LEU A 105 -2.09 -0.95 -18.12
CA LEU A 105 -3.24 -1.09 -19.01
C LEU A 105 -3.13 0.01 -20.08
N ARG A 106 -2.78 -0.37 -21.32
CA ARG A 106 -3.01 0.45 -22.50
C ARG A 106 -4.23 -0.11 -23.22
N PRO A 107 -5.25 0.71 -23.56
CA PRO A 107 -6.40 0.24 -24.30
C PRO A 107 -5.99 -0.13 -25.73
N ALA A 108 -6.56 -1.22 -26.24
CA ALA A 108 -6.41 -1.65 -27.62
C ALA A 108 -7.04 -0.60 -28.55
N HIS A 109 -6.21 0.16 -29.26
CA HIS A 109 -6.68 0.90 -30.43
C HIS A 109 -6.52 0.02 -31.66
N GLY A 110 -7.64 -0.23 -32.32
CA GLY A 110 -7.77 -1.20 -33.40
C GLY A 110 -6.95 -0.88 -34.65
N LEU A 111 -6.52 -1.95 -35.32
CA LEU A 111 -6.09 -1.89 -36.71
C LEU A 111 -7.23 -2.40 -37.59
N ARG A 112 -7.85 -1.44 -38.27
CA ARG A 112 -8.75 -1.61 -39.42
C ARG A 112 -8.03 -2.37 -40.54
N HIS A 113 -8.85 -3.13 -41.27
CA HIS A 113 -8.74 -3.50 -42.69
C HIS A 113 -7.73 -2.70 -43.53
N GLN A 114 -6.86 -3.42 -44.23
CA GLN A 114 -6.54 -3.35 -45.68
C GLN A 114 -6.01 -4.75 -46.04
N GLY A 115 -6.23 -5.38 -47.19
CA GLY A 115 -6.87 -5.09 -48.46
C GLY A 115 -6.56 -6.30 -49.34
#